data_AF-A0A1F8QXS9-F1
#
_entry.id   AF-A0A1F8QXS9-F1
#
_cell.length_a   1.000
_cell.length_b   1.000
_cell.length_c   1.000
_cell.angle_alpha   90.00
_cell.angle_beta   90.00
_cell.angle_gamma   90.00
#
_symmetry.space_group_name_H-M   'P 1'
#
loop_
_entity.id
_entity.type
_entity.pdbx_description
1 polymer ?
#
loop_
_entity_poly.entity_id
_entity_poly.type
_entity_poly.pdbx_seq_one_letter_code
_entity_poly.pdbx_strand_id
1 'polypeptide(L)'
;MPTFQTDFLTRFTLSPLSWIFGSILLYIIGTHLAWLLKKISPTSTWLVVHLQRSLGGVTGSMLLRLVYFAGLPYLALILGIVAPRYLGLAVADWGPSLLSGLKLGLIAFVAIAGCLSYYALSTRKFARLEQQGLSAEMASLRVPLGWSLLLVEVVSREAHWAFYRAGIAQLLDDVYAGSFIGLSLVLLELYANPRYRHGLSQAGQAESILLGVTYAVLSTLIYLVTGNLWACIVVHLGITVGTAALLRRLYGEWGDGQLRGWRPWRFTARAAADTRRRG
;
A
#
# COMPACT_ATOMS: atom_id res chain seq x y z
N MET A 1 -2.31 49.34 19.56
CA MET A 1 -2.64 48.80 18.21
C MET A 1 -2.07 47.39 18.12
N PRO A 2 -2.89 46.33 18.28
CA PRO A 2 -2.39 44.96 18.27
C PRO A 2 -2.30 44.42 16.83
N THR A 3 -1.07 44.16 16.43
CA THR A 3 -0.57 43.04 15.60
C THR A 3 -1.61 42.11 14.94
N PHE A 4 -2.36 42.59 13.96
CA PHE A 4 -3.25 41.74 13.15
C PHE A 4 -2.48 40.84 12.15
N GLN A 5 -1.19 41.11 11.95
CA GLN A 5 -0.40 40.47 10.89
C GLN A 5 0.32 39.17 11.33
N THR A 6 0.56 38.98 12.63
CA THR A 6 1.20 37.75 13.16
C THR A 6 0.22 36.59 13.32
N ASP A 7 -1.08 36.88 13.41
CA ASP A 7 -2.14 35.88 13.58
C ASP A 7 -2.52 35.16 12.27
N PHE A 8 -2.36 35.81 11.12
CA PHE A 8 -2.77 35.22 9.84
C PHE A 8 -1.77 34.15 9.36
N LEU A 9 -0.45 34.43 9.44
CA LEU A 9 0.58 33.50 9.01
C LEU A 9 0.72 32.29 9.94
N THR A 10 0.48 32.46 11.25
CA THR A 10 0.43 31.34 12.20
C THR A 10 -0.80 30.47 11.97
N ARG A 11 -1.97 31.04 11.63
CA ARG A 11 -3.18 30.26 11.32
C ARG A 11 -3.11 29.53 9.98
N PHE A 12 -2.54 30.13 8.93
CA PHE A 12 -2.45 29.51 7.59
C PHE A 12 -1.43 28.36 7.53
N THR A 13 -0.34 28.45 8.28
CA THR A 13 0.70 27.40 8.32
C THR A 13 0.30 26.17 9.16
N LEU A 14 -0.78 26.27 9.94
CA LEU A 14 -1.23 25.23 10.87
C LEU A 14 -2.59 24.60 10.52
N SER A 15 -3.22 24.97 9.40
CA SER A 15 -4.48 24.34 9.01
C SER A 15 -4.29 22.86 8.61
N PRO A 16 -5.21 21.94 8.96
CA PRO A 16 -5.15 20.55 8.47
C PRO A 16 -5.11 20.44 6.95
N LEU A 17 -5.77 21.36 6.24
CA LEU A 17 -5.81 21.40 4.78
C LEU A 17 -4.45 21.64 4.14
N SER A 18 -3.65 22.59 4.66
CA SER A 18 -2.33 22.88 4.11
C SER A 18 -1.38 21.69 4.29
N TRP A 19 -1.52 20.94 5.38
CA TRP A 19 -0.77 19.71 5.62
C TRP A 19 -1.19 18.55 4.72
N ILE A 20 -2.49 18.35 4.51
CA ILE A 20 -3.01 17.36 3.55
C ILE A 20 -2.53 17.69 2.14
N PHE A 21 -2.67 18.94 1.70
CA PHE A 21 -2.23 19.37 0.39
C PHE A 21 -0.72 19.21 0.19
N GLY A 22 0.09 19.62 1.18
CA GLY A 22 1.53 19.43 1.17
C GLY A 22 1.93 17.95 1.09
N SER A 23 1.23 17.08 1.84
CA SER A 23 1.42 15.63 1.79
C SER A 23 1.15 15.06 0.39
N ILE A 24 0.03 15.43 -0.25
CA ILE A 24 -0.34 14.99 -1.60
C ILE A 24 0.67 15.48 -2.64
N LEU A 25 1.07 16.76 -2.59
CA LEU A 25 2.08 17.30 -3.50
C LEU A 25 3.40 16.56 -3.36
N LEU A 26 3.85 16.31 -2.13
CA LEU A 26 5.08 15.57 -1.86
C LEU A 26 5.01 14.14 -2.42
N TYR A 27 3.86 13.46 -2.29
CA TYR A 27 3.64 12.15 -2.89
C TYR A 27 3.73 12.18 -4.41
N ILE A 28 3.00 13.10 -5.05
CA ILE A 28 2.95 13.23 -6.50
C ILE A 28 4.35 13.51 -7.05
N ILE A 29 5.07 14.48 -6.48
CA ILE A 29 6.43 14.82 -6.89
C ILE A 29 7.36 13.63 -6.70
N GLY A 30 7.33 12.99 -5.52
CA GLY A 30 8.19 11.85 -5.20
C GLY A 30 7.97 10.66 -6.14
N THR A 31 6.71 10.33 -6.45
CA THR A 31 6.38 9.21 -7.35
C THR A 31 6.71 9.50 -8.81
N HIS A 32 6.52 10.73 -9.29
CA HIS A 32 6.90 11.14 -10.63
C HIS A 32 8.43 11.18 -10.79
N LEU A 33 9.14 11.70 -9.81
CA LEU A 33 10.61 11.72 -9.80
C LEU A 33 11.16 10.29 -9.80
N ALA A 34 10.65 9.41 -8.95
CA ALA A 34 11.05 8.01 -8.92
C ALA A 34 10.79 7.29 -10.26
N TRP A 35 9.65 7.59 -10.91
CA TRP A 35 9.32 7.05 -12.22
C TRP A 35 10.25 7.59 -13.32
N LEU A 36 10.53 8.89 -13.33
CA LEU A 36 11.45 9.53 -14.27
C LEU A 36 12.87 8.97 -14.13
N LEU A 37 13.37 8.87 -12.89
CA LEU A 37 14.68 8.30 -12.59
C LEU A 37 14.80 6.84 -13.04
N LYS A 38 13.71 6.07 -13.01
CA LYS A 38 13.69 4.70 -13.55
C LYS A 38 13.77 4.67 -15.08
N LYS A 39 13.23 5.69 -15.76
CA LYS A 39 13.20 5.78 -17.24
C LYS A 39 14.51 6.31 -17.83
N ILE A 40 15.23 7.15 -17.08
CA ILE A 40 16.55 7.64 -17.48
C ILE A 40 17.53 6.45 -17.49
N SER A 41 18.13 6.17 -18.65
CA SER A 41 19.01 5.02 -18.88
C SER A 41 20.13 4.93 -17.83
N PRO A 42 20.50 3.72 -17.35
CA PRO A 42 21.59 3.52 -16.37
C PRO A 42 22.96 4.02 -16.84
N THR A 43 23.11 4.38 -18.11
CA THR A 43 24.30 5.04 -18.66
C THR A 43 24.44 6.51 -18.28
N SER A 44 23.41 7.15 -17.68
CA SER A 44 23.29 8.61 -17.74
C SER A 44 24.06 9.41 -16.68
N THR A 45 24.42 8.89 -15.49
CA THR A 45 25.34 9.55 -14.51
C THR A 45 25.57 8.68 -13.27
N TRP A 46 26.76 8.78 -12.65
CA TRP A 46 27.08 8.07 -11.39
C TRP A 46 26.10 8.40 -10.24
N LEU A 47 25.61 9.64 -10.19
CA LEU A 47 24.68 10.12 -9.16
C LEU A 47 23.35 9.37 -9.21
N VAL A 48 22.80 9.11 -10.40
CA VAL A 48 21.55 8.35 -10.58
C VAL A 48 21.72 6.91 -10.09
N VAL A 49 22.85 6.27 -10.40
CA VAL A 49 23.16 4.92 -9.93
C VAL A 49 23.31 4.89 -8.40
N HIS A 50 23.95 5.89 -7.81
CA HIS A 50 24.12 5.96 -6.36
C HIS A 50 22.77 6.18 -5.65
N LEU A 51 21.95 7.11 -6.13
CA LEU A 51 20.61 7.35 -5.62
C LEU A 51 19.70 6.13 -5.77
N GLN A 52 19.72 5.47 -6.94
CA GLN A 52 18.96 4.23 -7.16
C GLN A 52 19.44 3.09 -6.26
N ARG A 53 20.73 2.97 -5.97
CA ARG A 53 21.23 1.92 -5.05
C ARG A 53 20.88 2.22 -3.59
N SER A 54 21.07 3.46 -3.16
CA SER A 54 20.81 3.88 -1.78
C SER A 54 19.32 3.89 -1.45
N LEU A 55 18.50 4.50 -2.32
CA LEU A 55 17.06 4.64 -2.11
C LEU A 55 16.24 3.48 -2.69
N GLY A 56 16.75 2.79 -3.71
CA GLY A 56 16.06 1.66 -4.34
C GLY A 56 16.32 0.31 -3.66
N GLY A 57 17.22 0.25 -2.69
CA GLY A 57 17.33 -0.90 -1.80
C GLY A 57 16.06 -1.10 -0.97
N VAL A 58 15.78 -2.34 -0.57
CA VAL A 58 14.59 -2.68 0.25
C VAL A 58 14.53 -1.81 1.51
N THR A 59 15.66 -1.68 2.22
CA THR A 59 15.75 -0.87 3.45
C THR A 59 15.53 0.62 3.20
N GLY A 60 16.18 1.20 2.18
CA GLY A 60 16.06 2.63 1.88
C GLY A 60 14.63 3.02 1.49
N SER A 61 14.00 2.20 0.63
CA SER A 61 12.61 2.42 0.24
C SER A 61 11.62 2.25 1.40
N MET A 62 11.87 1.30 2.31
CA MET A 62 11.05 1.08 3.50
C MET A 62 11.17 2.23 4.50
N LEU A 63 12.39 2.73 4.76
CA LEU A 63 12.60 3.88 5.63
C LEU A 63 11.95 5.15 5.07
N LEU A 64 12.11 5.41 3.78
CA LEU A 64 11.50 6.56 3.13
C LEU A 64 9.97 6.51 3.22
N ARG A 65 9.38 5.33 3.00
CA ARG A 65 7.94 5.09 3.17
C ARG A 65 7.50 5.30 4.61
N LEU A 66 8.23 4.77 5.59
CA LEU A 66 7.91 4.94 7.00
C LEU A 66 7.93 6.41 7.40
N VAL A 67 8.98 7.14 7.01
CA VAL A 67 9.12 8.57 7.29
C VAL A 67 7.98 9.36 6.64
N TYR A 68 7.65 9.06 5.39
CA TYR A 68 6.57 9.76 4.69
C TYR A 68 5.19 9.43 5.26
N PHE A 69 4.84 8.15 5.32
CA PHE A 69 3.49 7.68 5.65
C PHE A 69 3.17 7.72 7.15
N ALA A 70 4.15 7.51 8.03
CA ALA A 70 3.92 7.57 9.48
C ALA A 70 4.48 8.87 10.10
N GLY A 71 5.60 9.38 9.58
CA GLY A 71 6.22 10.58 10.11
C GLY A 71 5.38 11.84 9.93
N LEU A 72 4.74 12.03 8.77
CA LEU A 72 3.91 13.22 8.52
C LEU A 72 2.65 13.25 9.41
N PRO A 73 1.86 12.17 9.54
CA PRO A 73 0.77 12.09 10.52
C PRO A 73 1.23 12.32 11.96
N TYR A 74 2.37 11.76 12.35
CA TYR A 74 2.92 11.89 13.69
C TYR A 74 3.33 13.34 14.02
N LEU A 75 3.96 14.03 13.07
CA LEU A 75 4.29 15.45 13.21
C LEU A 75 3.02 16.31 13.30
N ALA A 76 2.01 16.04 12.47
CA ALA A 76 0.73 16.74 12.53
C ALA A 76 0.04 16.56 13.89
N LEU A 77 0.18 15.38 14.50
CA LEU A 77 -0.35 15.08 15.83
C LEU A 77 0.39 15.85 16.93
N ILE A 78 1.74 15.82 16.95
CA ILE A 78 2.55 16.54 17.96
C ILE A 78 2.30 18.04 17.91
N LEU A 79 2.18 18.60 16.71
CA LEU A 79 1.94 20.02 16.52
C LEU A 79 0.48 20.43 16.77
N GLY A 80 -0.40 19.49 17.13
CA GLY A 80 -1.81 19.76 17.43
C GLY A 80 -2.65 20.14 16.22
N ILE A 81 -2.16 19.86 15.01
CA ILE A 81 -2.89 20.16 13.76
C ILE A 81 -4.09 19.24 13.62
N VAL A 82 -3.91 17.96 13.96
CA VAL A 82 -4.97 16.96 13.95
C VAL A 82 -5.22 16.44 15.35
N ALA A 83 -6.47 16.51 15.82
CA ALA A 83 -6.83 16.05 17.16
C ALA A 83 -6.81 14.51 17.24
N PRO A 84 -6.29 13.93 18.35
CA PRO A 84 -6.21 12.47 18.53
C PRO A 84 -7.55 11.74 18.36
N ARG A 85 -8.67 12.40 18.68
CA ARG A 85 -10.02 11.83 18.53
C ARG A 85 -10.36 11.49 17.08
N TYR A 86 -10.03 12.36 16.12
CA TYR A 86 -10.32 12.12 14.70
C TYR A 86 -9.35 11.12 14.07
N LEU A 87 -8.18 10.89 14.66
CA LEU A 87 -7.31 9.77 14.27
C LEU A 87 -7.84 8.42 14.78
N GLY A 88 -8.76 8.41 15.76
CA GLY A 88 -9.23 7.19 16.42
C GLY A 88 -8.26 6.67 17.49
N LEU A 89 -7.47 7.56 18.09
CA LEU A 89 -6.53 7.23 19.17
C LEU A 89 -7.13 7.39 20.57
N ALA A 90 -8.25 8.13 20.71
CA ALA A 90 -8.84 8.49 21.99
C ALA A 90 -10.00 7.59 22.46
N VAL A 91 -10.16 6.38 21.88
CA VAL A 91 -11.25 5.47 22.21
C VAL A 91 -10.90 4.65 23.46
N ALA A 92 -11.65 4.80 24.54
CA ALA A 92 -11.46 4.05 25.79
C ALA A 92 -11.92 2.58 25.67
N ASP A 93 -13.00 2.32 24.92
CA ASP A 93 -13.62 0.99 24.83
C ASP A 93 -13.03 0.12 23.72
N TRP A 94 -11.75 -0.23 23.86
CA TRP A 94 -11.04 -1.02 22.85
C TRP A 94 -11.65 -2.40 22.57
N GLY A 95 -12.15 -3.10 23.59
CA GLY A 95 -12.67 -4.47 23.43
C GLY A 95 -13.85 -4.57 22.45
N PRO A 96 -14.97 -3.86 22.70
CA PRO A 96 -16.12 -3.87 21.81
C PRO A 96 -15.83 -3.36 20.39
N SER A 97 -15.01 -2.30 20.26
CA SER A 97 -14.60 -1.76 18.96
C SER A 97 -13.76 -2.78 18.18
N LEU A 98 -12.79 -3.42 18.82
CA LEU A 98 -11.97 -4.45 18.18
C LEU A 98 -12.80 -5.64 17.75
N LEU A 99 -13.72 -6.13 18.59
CA LEU A 99 -14.61 -7.24 18.25
C LEU A 99 -15.48 -6.92 17.03
N SER A 100 -16.04 -5.71 16.97
CA SER A 100 -16.85 -5.26 15.83
C SER A 100 -16.01 -5.17 14.56
N GLY A 101 -14.80 -4.62 14.65
CA GLY A 101 -13.84 -4.60 13.55
C GLY A 101 -13.46 -6.00 13.05
N LEU A 102 -13.22 -6.95 13.95
CA LEU A 102 -12.88 -8.34 13.61
C LEU A 102 -14.03 -9.05 12.88
N LYS A 103 -15.29 -8.82 13.27
CA LYS A 103 -16.46 -9.38 12.57
C LYS A 103 -16.52 -8.89 11.11
N LEU A 104 -16.39 -7.58 10.90
CA LEU A 104 -16.35 -7.00 9.56
C LEU A 104 -15.14 -7.48 8.76
N GLY A 105 -13.98 -7.53 9.43
CA GLY A 105 -12.73 -8.04 8.86
C GLY A 105 -12.84 -9.48 8.39
N LEU A 106 -13.50 -10.34 9.15
CA LEU A 106 -13.74 -11.74 8.78
C LEU A 106 -14.65 -11.86 7.57
N ILE A 107 -15.76 -11.10 7.53
CA ILE A 107 -16.67 -11.07 6.37
C ILE A 107 -15.91 -10.62 5.12
N ALA A 108 -15.15 -9.53 5.24
CA ALA A 108 -14.33 -9.00 4.16
C ALA A 108 -13.25 -9.98 3.71
N PHE A 109 -12.57 -10.63 4.65
CA PHE A 109 -11.58 -11.66 4.35
C PHE A 109 -12.19 -12.82 3.56
N VAL A 110 -13.34 -13.35 3.99
CA VAL A 110 -14.03 -14.44 3.28
C VAL A 110 -14.43 -14.01 1.87
N ALA A 111 -14.94 -12.79 1.71
CA ALA A 111 -15.29 -12.26 0.39
C ALA A 111 -14.07 -12.12 -0.52
N ILE A 112 -12.98 -11.51 -0.04
CA ILE A 112 -11.72 -11.38 -0.80
C ILE A 112 -11.15 -12.75 -1.12
N ALA A 113 -11.09 -13.66 -0.14
CA ALA A 113 -10.59 -15.01 -0.32
C ALA A 113 -11.39 -15.79 -1.35
N GLY A 114 -12.72 -15.67 -1.34
CA GLY A 114 -13.61 -16.26 -2.33
C GLY A 114 -13.35 -15.70 -3.74
N CYS A 115 -13.29 -14.38 -3.88
CA CYS A 115 -12.98 -13.72 -5.16
C CYS A 115 -11.60 -14.12 -5.70
N LEU A 116 -10.55 -14.07 -4.85
CA LEU A 116 -9.20 -14.46 -5.23
C LEU A 116 -9.11 -15.94 -5.59
N SER A 117 -9.79 -16.81 -4.84
CA SER A 117 -9.83 -18.25 -5.15
C SER A 117 -10.53 -18.49 -6.48
N TYR A 118 -11.71 -17.91 -6.69
CA TYR A 118 -12.45 -18.01 -7.96
C TYR A 118 -11.60 -17.48 -9.13
N TYR A 119 -11.00 -16.30 -8.98
CA TYR A 119 -10.09 -15.73 -9.97
C TYR A 119 -8.94 -16.69 -10.28
N ALA A 120 -8.19 -17.13 -9.26
CA ALA A 120 -7.06 -18.04 -9.42
C ALA A 120 -7.46 -19.37 -10.09
N LEU A 121 -8.66 -19.90 -9.80
CA LEU A 121 -9.20 -21.11 -10.44
C LEU A 121 -9.55 -20.87 -11.92
N SER A 122 -10.11 -19.70 -12.25
CA SER A 122 -10.51 -19.31 -13.60
C SER A 122 -9.32 -18.99 -14.51
N THR A 123 -8.26 -18.38 -13.96
CA THR A 123 -7.07 -17.94 -14.71
C THR A 123 -5.92 -18.95 -14.69
N ARG A 124 -6.16 -20.18 -14.23
CA ARG A 124 -5.17 -21.29 -14.17
C ARG A 124 -4.36 -21.48 -15.47
N LYS A 125 -4.93 -21.15 -16.63
CA LYS A 125 -4.25 -21.25 -17.93
C LYS A 125 -3.22 -20.14 -18.21
N PHE A 126 -3.35 -18.98 -17.55
CA PHE A 126 -2.51 -17.78 -17.75
C PHE A 126 -1.50 -17.54 -16.61
N ALA A 127 -1.64 -18.29 -15.50
CA ALA A 127 -0.88 -18.15 -14.25
C ALA A 127 0.66 -18.20 -14.34
N ARG A 128 1.26 -18.60 -15.48
CA ARG A 128 2.73 -18.63 -15.64
C ARG A 128 3.36 -17.27 -15.96
N LEU A 129 2.61 -16.32 -16.54
CA LEU A 129 3.16 -15.02 -16.95
C LEU A 129 2.90 -13.91 -15.91
N GLU A 130 1.99 -14.15 -14.97
CA GLU A 130 1.34 -13.12 -14.13
C GLU A 130 1.89 -13.03 -12.69
N GLN A 131 2.83 -13.91 -12.31
CA GLN A 131 3.32 -14.04 -10.93
C GLN A 131 4.14 -12.85 -10.40
N GLN A 132 4.41 -11.81 -11.18
CA GLN A 132 5.37 -10.78 -10.78
C GLN A 132 4.83 -9.77 -9.75
N GLY A 133 3.54 -9.41 -9.77
CA GLY A 133 2.99 -8.36 -8.90
C GLY A 133 2.52 -8.82 -7.51
N LEU A 134 1.82 -9.96 -7.42
CA LEU A 134 1.43 -10.57 -6.14
C LEU A 134 2.62 -11.20 -5.37
N SER A 135 3.81 -11.22 -6.00
CA SER A 135 5.00 -11.85 -5.45
C SER A 135 5.52 -11.19 -4.18
N ALA A 136 5.36 -9.88 -3.98
CA ALA A 136 6.03 -9.17 -2.89
C ALA A 136 5.48 -9.57 -1.52
N GLU A 137 4.17 -9.55 -1.32
CA GLU A 137 3.53 -9.95 -0.06
C GLU A 137 3.74 -11.44 0.23
N MET A 138 3.63 -12.28 -0.80
CA MET A 138 3.92 -13.71 -0.68
C MET A 138 5.39 -13.98 -0.35
N ALA A 139 6.32 -13.21 -0.93
CA ALA A 139 7.75 -13.35 -0.70
C ALA A 139 8.13 -12.90 0.71
N SER A 140 7.48 -11.87 1.25
CA SER A 140 7.67 -11.46 2.65
C SER A 140 7.45 -12.64 3.58
N LEU A 141 6.34 -13.39 3.44
CA LEU A 141 6.05 -14.57 4.28
C LEU A 141 7.03 -15.76 4.13
N ARG A 142 8.01 -15.70 3.22
CA ARG A 142 9.06 -16.73 3.09
C ARG A 142 10.29 -16.43 3.93
N VAL A 143 10.49 -15.17 4.33
CA VAL A 143 11.66 -14.75 5.10
C VAL A 143 11.32 -14.83 6.60
N PRO A 144 12.25 -15.29 7.47
CA PRO A 144 12.06 -15.16 8.91
C PRO A 144 11.81 -13.68 9.27
N LEU A 145 10.78 -13.40 10.07
CA LEU A 145 10.29 -12.05 10.39
C LEU A 145 9.59 -11.30 9.24
N GLY A 146 9.25 -11.96 8.13
CA GLY A 146 8.50 -11.32 7.03
C GLY A 146 7.17 -10.68 7.43
N TRP A 147 6.52 -11.21 8.46
CA TRP A 147 5.28 -10.65 9.01
C TRP A 147 5.50 -9.27 9.66
N SER A 148 6.69 -8.99 10.21
CA SER A 148 6.97 -7.69 10.82
C SER A 148 7.12 -6.61 9.74
N LEU A 149 7.65 -6.96 8.57
CA LEU A 149 7.67 -6.07 7.42
C LEU A 149 6.25 -5.72 6.95
N LEU A 150 5.34 -6.71 6.94
CA LEU A 150 3.93 -6.47 6.65
C LEU A 150 3.27 -5.58 7.71
N LEU A 151 3.57 -5.80 8.99
CA LEU A 151 3.08 -4.94 10.07
C LEU A 151 3.52 -3.49 9.88
N VAL A 152 4.80 -3.24 9.59
CA VAL A 152 5.30 -1.87 9.37
C VAL A 152 4.63 -1.21 8.16
N GLU A 153 4.44 -1.94 7.06
CA GLU A 153 3.73 -1.43 5.87
C GLU A 153 2.26 -1.12 6.20
N VAL A 154 1.56 -2.00 6.93
CA VAL A 154 0.16 -1.79 7.35
C VAL A 154 0.04 -0.59 8.28
N VAL A 155 0.87 -0.50 9.32
CA VAL A 155 0.87 0.63 10.26
C VAL A 155 1.12 1.95 9.52
N SER A 156 2.08 1.96 8.59
CA SER A 156 2.41 3.13 7.79
C SER A 156 1.21 3.58 6.94
N ARG A 157 0.58 2.64 6.22
CA ARG A 157 -0.60 2.95 5.39
C ARG A 157 -1.79 3.41 6.22
N GLU A 158 -2.08 2.72 7.32
CA GLU A 158 -3.18 3.08 8.21
C GLU A 158 -2.97 4.46 8.84
N ALA A 159 -1.75 4.81 9.26
CA ALA A 159 -1.43 6.13 9.77
C ALA A 159 -1.65 7.23 8.72
N HIS A 160 -1.21 7.00 7.48
CA HIS A 160 -1.39 7.94 6.37
C HIS A 160 -2.87 8.14 6.02
N TRP A 161 -3.62 7.05 5.88
CA TRP A 161 -5.06 7.11 5.61
C TRP A 161 -5.83 7.76 6.76
N ALA A 162 -5.41 7.47 8.01
CA ALA A 162 -5.95 8.10 9.20
C ALA A 162 -5.76 9.61 9.18
N PHE A 163 -4.59 10.08 8.75
CA PHE A 163 -4.32 11.50 8.65
C PHE A 163 -5.26 12.22 7.67
N TYR A 164 -5.51 11.66 6.48
CA TYR A 164 -6.43 12.27 5.52
C TYR A 164 -7.86 12.31 6.02
N ARG A 165 -8.39 11.18 6.53
CA ARG A 165 -9.75 11.18 7.09
C ARG A 165 -9.87 12.11 8.28
N ALA A 166 -8.88 12.12 9.18
CA ALA A 166 -8.93 12.90 10.40
C ALA A 166 -8.87 14.41 10.14
N GLY A 167 -7.99 14.85 9.24
CA GLY A 167 -7.87 16.26 8.90
C GLY A 167 -9.14 16.81 8.23
N ILE A 168 -9.78 16.04 7.34
CA ILE A 168 -11.06 16.45 6.74
C ILE A 168 -12.21 16.35 7.75
N ALA A 169 -12.27 15.29 8.55
CA ALA A 169 -13.29 15.14 9.58
C ALA A 169 -13.24 16.28 10.60
N GLN A 170 -12.04 16.72 10.98
CA GLN A 170 -11.86 17.87 11.87
C GLN A 170 -12.29 19.19 11.21
N LEU A 171 -11.99 19.36 9.93
CA LEU A 171 -12.37 20.58 9.20
C LEU A 171 -13.89 20.72 9.07
N LEU A 172 -14.58 19.61 8.78
CA LEU A 172 -16.02 19.57 8.56
C LEU A 172 -16.83 19.32 9.83
N ASP A 173 -16.16 18.97 10.93
CA ASP A 173 -16.74 18.38 12.13
C ASP A 173 -17.69 17.20 11.83
N ASP A 174 -17.36 16.42 10.82
CA ASP A 174 -18.16 15.29 10.32
C ASP A 174 -17.23 14.12 9.98
N VAL A 175 -17.27 13.09 10.83
CA VAL A 175 -16.47 11.87 10.67
C VAL A 175 -16.88 11.08 9.43
N TYR A 176 -18.15 11.08 9.06
CA TYR A 176 -18.66 10.35 7.90
C TYR A 176 -18.15 11.01 6.62
N ALA A 177 -18.41 12.31 6.43
CA ALA A 177 -17.92 13.06 5.28
C ALA A 177 -16.38 13.04 5.21
N GLY A 178 -15.72 13.24 6.35
CA GLY A 178 -14.25 13.20 6.44
C GLY A 178 -13.65 11.86 6.02
N SER A 179 -14.29 10.74 6.37
CA SER A 179 -13.83 9.40 5.98
C SER A 179 -13.92 9.16 4.47
N PHE A 180 -15.05 9.51 3.84
CA PHE A 180 -15.22 9.31 2.39
C PHE A 180 -14.40 10.28 1.54
N ILE A 181 -14.28 11.54 1.97
CA ILE A 181 -13.40 12.52 1.29
C ILE A 181 -11.94 12.10 1.48
N GLY A 182 -11.55 11.69 2.69
CA GLY A 182 -10.22 11.15 2.96
C GLY A 182 -9.88 9.95 2.06
N LEU A 183 -10.80 8.99 1.92
CA LEU A 183 -10.67 7.88 0.98
C LEU A 183 -10.51 8.38 -0.47
N SER A 184 -11.31 9.37 -0.89
CA SER A 184 -11.20 9.96 -2.23
C SER A 184 -9.82 10.57 -2.48
N LEU A 185 -9.20 11.20 -1.46
CA LEU A 185 -7.83 11.71 -1.54
C LEU A 185 -6.81 10.59 -1.69
N VAL A 186 -6.95 9.48 -0.95
CA VAL A 186 -6.08 8.29 -1.12
C VAL A 186 -6.19 7.73 -2.54
N LEU A 187 -7.40 7.66 -3.10
CA LEU A 187 -7.61 7.20 -4.48
C LEU A 187 -7.04 8.18 -5.51
N LEU A 188 -7.11 9.49 -5.25
CA LEU A 188 -6.49 10.50 -6.08
C LEU A 188 -4.96 10.36 -6.10
N GLU A 189 -4.33 10.14 -4.95
CA GLU A 189 -2.89 9.85 -4.87
C GLU A 189 -2.53 8.61 -5.69
N LEU A 190 -3.29 7.53 -5.50
CA LEU A 190 -3.10 6.29 -6.25
C LEU A 190 -3.18 6.53 -7.76
N TYR A 191 -4.18 7.28 -8.21
CA TYR A 191 -4.38 7.63 -9.61
C TYR A 191 -3.26 8.52 -10.16
N ALA A 192 -2.78 9.48 -9.37
CA ALA A 192 -1.70 10.37 -9.79
C ALA A 192 -0.37 9.62 -10.02
N ASN A 193 -0.15 8.51 -9.29
CA ASN A 193 1.07 7.72 -9.40
C ASN A 193 1.23 7.07 -10.79
N PRO A 194 2.25 7.46 -11.60
CA PRO A 194 2.45 6.92 -12.95
C PRO A 194 2.74 5.42 -12.94
N ARG A 195 3.37 4.90 -11.88
CA ARG A 195 3.65 3.47 -11.75
C ARG A 195 2.35 2.67 -11.60
N TYR A 196 1.40 3.17 -10.82
CA TYR A 196 0.13 2.47 -10.63
C TYR A 196 -0.76 2.55 -11.87
N ARG A 197 -0.80 3.70 -12.56
CA ARG A 197 -1.49 3.80 -13.85
C ARG A 197 -0.96 2.77 -14.86
N HIS A 198 0.36 2.63 -14.96
CA HIS A 198 0.95 1.63 -15.85
C HIS A 198 0.74 0.19 -15.34
N GLY A 199 0.81 -0.02 -14.02
CA GLY A 199 0.60 -1.32 -13.38
C GLY A 199 -0.82 -1.84 -13.56
N LEU A 200 -1.83 -0.98 -13.64
CA LEU A 200 -3.22 -1.37 -13.90
C LEU A 200 -3.42 -2.00 -15.29
N SER A 201 -2.58 -1.65 -16.27
CA SER A 201 -2.59 -2.31 -17.59
C SER A 201 -1.77 -3.61 -17.63
N GLN A 202 -1.10 -3.97 -16.53
CA GLN A 202 -0.24 -5.14 -16.44
C GLN A 202 -0.86 -6.19 -15.52
N ALA A 203 -1.27 -7.29 -16.14
CA ALA A 203 -1.55 -8.57 -15.50
C ALA A 203 -0.52 -8.86 -14.39
N GLY A 204 -1.01 -9.10 -13.17
CA GLY A 204 -0.22 -9.34 -11.96
C GLY A 204 -0.03 -8.10 -11.07
N GLN A 205 0.23 -6.93 -11.66
CA GLN A 205 0.35 -5.67 -10.90
C GLN A 205 -1.01 -5.05 -10.60
N ALA A 206 -1.95 -5.18 -11.53
CA ALA A 206 -3.31 -4.68 -11.36
C ALA A 206 -3.97 -5.27 -10.09
N GLU A 207 -3.80 -6.55 -9.83
CA GLU A 207 -4.37 -7.26 -8.68
C GLU A 207 -3.84 -6.73 -7.36
N SER A 208 -2.53 -6.49 -7.25
CA SER A 208 -1.94 -5.90 -6.04
C SER A 208 -2.45 -4.46 -5.82
N ILE A 209 -2.63 -3.69 -6.89
CA ILE A 209 -3.20 -2.34 -6.81
C ILE A 209 -4.66 -2.39 -6.37
N LEU A 210 -5.47 -3.27 -6.96
CA LEU A 210 -6.89 -3.45 -6.62
C LEU A 210 -7.08 -3.97 -5.19
N LEU A 211 -6.22 -4.87 -4.71
CA LEU A 211 -6.19 -5.28 -3.30
C LEU A 211 -5.86 -4.10 -2.40
N GLY A 212 -4.88 -3.26 -2.76
CA GLY A 212 -4.57 -2.03 -2.03
C GLY A 212 -5.76 -1.07 -1.93
N VAL A 213 -6.51 -0.88 -3.03
CA VAL A 213 -7.77 -0.11 -3.03
C VAL A 213 -8.81 -0.74 -2.12
N THR A 214 -8.96 -2.06 -2.20
CA THR A 214 -9.90 -2.82 -1.36
C THR A 214 -9.58 -2.63 0.12
N TYR A 215 -8.30 -2.68 0.50
CA TYR A 215 -7.88 -2.44 1.89
C TYR A 215 -8.17 -1.00 2.34
N ALA A 216 -7.99 0.01 1.48
CA ALA A 216 -8.33 1.40 1.80
C ALA A 216 -9.84 1.58 2.05
N VAL A 217 -10.69 0.98 1.21
CA VAL A 217 -12.15 0.96 1.39
C VAL A 217 -12.52 0.26 2.69
N LEU A 218 -11.97 -0.93 2.95
CA LEU A 218 -12.26 -1.70 4.16
C LEU A 218 -11.82 -0.98 5.42
N SER A 219 -10.62 -0.39 5.44
CA SER A 219 -10.14 0.42 6.56
C SER A 219 -11.07 1.60 6.84
N THR A 220 -11.58 2.26 5.79
CA THR A 220 -12.56 3.34 5.92
C THR A 220 -13.86 2.84 6.58
N LEU A 221 -14.40 1.71 6.12
CA LEU A 221 -15.62 1.13 6.69
C LEU A 221 -15.43 0.66 8.13
N ILE A 222 -14.31 -0.01 8.43
CA ILE A 222 -13.97 -0.45 9.80
C ILE A 222 -13.81 0.78 10.70
N TYR A 223 -13.16 1.84 10.24
CA TYR A 223 -13.02 3.07 11.00
C TYR A 223 -14.37 3.72 11.29
N LEU A 224 -15.29 3.78 10.32
CA LEU A 224 -16.64 4.32 10.54
C LEU A 224 -17.43 3.54 11.60
N VAL A 225 -17.27 2.22 11.66
CA VAL A 225 -17.95 1.38 12.66
C VAL A 225 -17.28 1.44 14.04
N THR A 226 -15.95 1.52 14.08
CA THR A 226 -15.19 1.31 15.33
C THR A 226 -14.65 2.59 15.95
N GLY A 227 -14.47 3.65 15.15
CA GLY A 227 -13.76 4.87 15.51
C GLY A 227 -12.31 4.65 15.92
N ASN A 228 -11.71 3.49 15.65
CA ASN A 228 -10.49 3.04 16.31
C ASN A 228 -9.39 2.64 15.32
N LEU A 229 -8.28 3.39 15.34
CA LEU A 229 -7.12 3.14 14.46
C LEU A 229 -6.48 1.77 14.70
N TRP A 230 -6.36 1.35 15.96
CA TRP A 230 -5.74 0.08 16.31
C TRP A 230 -6.57 -1.09 15.81
N ALA A 231 -7.90 -0.98 15.85
CA ALA A 231 -8.79 -1.97 15.24
C ALA A 231 -8.56 -2.06 13.72
N CYS A 232 -8.45 -0.93 13.02
CA CYS A 232 -8.11 -0.92 11.59
C CYS A 232 -6.76 -1.62 11.32
N ILE A 233 -5.71 -1.29 12.08
CA ILE A 233 -4.38 -1.91 11.93
C ILE A 233 -4.43 -3.43 12.12
N VAL A 234 -5.04 -3.91 13.21
CA VAL A 234 -5.10 -5.34 13.52
C VAL A 234 -5.90 -6.10 12.45
N VAL A 235 -7.05 -5.56 12.06
CA VAL A 235 -7.91 -6.19 11.05
C VAL A 235 -7.23 -6.20 9.68
N HIS A 236 -6.66 -5.06 9.24
CA HIS A 236 -5.96 -4.97 7.98
C HIS A 236 -4.76 -5.92 7.94
N LEU A 237 -3.95 -5.98 9.01
CA LEU A 237 -2.84 -6.93 9.09
C LEU A 237 -3.33 -8.38 8.98
N GLY A 238 -4.40 -8.74 9.69
CA GLY A 238 -4.99 -10.07 9.65
C GLY A 238 -5.44 -10.46 8.24
N ILE A 239 -6.12 -9.54 7.54
CA ILE A 239 -6.54 -9.74 6.15
C ILE A 239 -5.31 -9.91 5.26
N THR A 240 -4.32 -9.02 5.33
CA THR A 240 -3.11 -9.07 4.48
C THR A 240 -2.31 -10.35 4.69
N VAL A 241 -2.10 -10.79 5.93
CA VAL A 241 -1.41 -12.06 6.22
C VAL A 241 -2.25 -13.24 5.71
N GLY A 242 -3.55 -13.22 5.95
CA GLY A 242 -4.47 -14.27 5.51
C GLY A 242 -4.52 -14.42 3.99
N THR A 243 -4.61 -13.31 3.25
CA THR A 243 -4.65 -13.31 1.78
C THR A 243 -3.32 -13.74 1.21
N ALA A 244 -2.19 -13.25 1.75
CA ALA A 244 -0.86 -13.69 1.35
C ALA A 244 -0.63 -15.20 1.62
N ALA A 245 -1.10 -15.73 2.75
CA ALA A 245 -1.04 -17.15 3.05
C ALA A 245 -1.92 -18.00 2.12
N LEU A 246 -3.14 -17.52 1.82
CA LEU A 246 -4.05 -18.17 0.87
C LEU A 246 -3.44 -18.22 -0.53
N LEU A 247 -2.95 -17.09 -1.05
CA LEU A 247 -2.29 -17.02 -2.35
C LEU A 247 -1.07 -17.94 -2.38
N ARG A 248 -0.26 -17.94 -1.31
CA ARG A 248 0.87 -18.88 -1.19
C ARG A 248 0.41 -20.34 -1.25
N ARG A 249 -0.73 -20.70 -0.65
CA ARG A 249 -1.26 -22.07 -0.75
C ARG A 249 -1.73 -22.39 -2.17
N LEU A 250 -2.55 -21.51 -2.75
CA LEU A 250 -3.12 -21.66 -4.09
C LEU A 250 -2.05 -21.75 -5.18
N TYR A 251 -0.93 -21.03 -5.05
CA TYR A 251 0.17 -21.03 -6.02
C TYR A 251 1.37 -21.92 -5.60
N GLY A 252 1.55 -22.19 -4.31
CA GLY A 252 2.68 -22.96 -3.77
C GLY A 252 2.54 -24.46 -3.99
N GLU A 253 1.33 -25.00 -3.86
CA GLU A 253 1.02 -26.40 -4.24
C GLU A 253 1.36 -26.68 -5.72
N TRP A 254 1.47 -25.64 -6.56
CA TRP A 254 1.75 -25.76 -7.99
C TRP A 254 3.25 -25.69 -8.33
N GLY A 255 4.05 -24.95 -7.56
CA GLY A 255 5.49 -24.78 -7.81
C GLY A 255 6.29 -26.06 -7.58
N ASP A 256 6.02 -26.77 -6.49
CA ASP A 256 6.81 -27.93 -6.07
C ASP A 256 6.53 -29.20 -6.90
N GLY A 257 5.34 -29.31 -7.50
CA GLY A 257 4.95 -30.43 -8.36
C GLY A 257 5.51 -30.35 -9.79
N GLN A 258 5.63 -29.15 -10.38
CA GLN A 258 6.07 -28.99 -11.77
C GLN A 258 7.56 -28.72 -11.95
N LEU A 259 8.25 -28.15 -10.96
CA LEU A 259 9.71 -27.94 -11.03
C LEU A 259 10.50 -29.26 -10.99
N ARG A 260 9.92 -30.37 -10.53
CA ARG A 260 10.53 -31.71 -10.66
C ARG A 260 10.49 -32.27 -12.10
N GLY A 261 9.58 -31.79 -12.94
CA GLY A 261 9.45 -32.23 -14.34
C GLY A 261 10.05 -31.24 -15.36
N TRP A 262 10.28 -29.99 -14.98
CA TRP A 262 10.79 -28.95 -15.86
C TRP A 262 12.33 -29.00 -15.93
N ARG A 263 12.88 -29.60 -16.99
CA ARG A 263 14.32 -29.62 -17.30
C ARG A 263 14.67 -28.46 -18.25
N PRO A 264 15.21 -27.33 -17.76
CA PRO A 264 15.46 -26.12 -18.58
C PRO A 264 16.38 -26.34 -19.79
N TRP A 265 17.18 -27.41 -19.80
CA TRP A 265 18.11 -27.71 -20.90
C TRP A 265 17.46 -28.28 -22.18
N ARG A 266 16.15 -28.59 -22.20
CA ARG A 266 15.51 -29.11 -23.43
C ARG A 266 15.16 -28.02 -24.46
N PHE A 267 15.10 -26.75 -24.07
CA PHE A 267 14.79 -25.65 -25.00
C PHE A 267 16.03 -25.05 -25.66
N THR A 268 17.19 -25.05 -24.98
CA THR A 268 18.46 -24.60 -25.57
C THR A 268 18.95 -25.55 -26.66
N ALA A 269 18.70 -26.86 -26.53
CA ALA A 269 19.11 -27.85 -27.53
C ALA A 269 18.35 -27.73 -28.87
N ARG A 270 17.07 -27.32 -28.87
CA ARG A 270 16.30 -27.12 -30.13
C ARG A 270 16.66 -25.83 -30.85
N ALA A 271 16.89 -24.74 -30.12
CA ALA A 271 17.30 -23.47 -30.73
C ALA A 271 18.71 -23.54 -31.35
N ALA A 272 19.64 -24.29 -30.73
CA ALA A 272 20.98 -24.51 -31.27
C ALA A 272 21.01 -25.51 -32.45
N ALA A 273 20.02 -26.41 -32.55
CA ALA A 273 19.91 -27.32 -33.69
C ALA A 273 19.29 -26.66 -34.92
N ASP A 274 18.40 -25.68 -34.75
CA ASP A 274 17.72 -25.01 -35.85
C ASP A 274 18.59 -23.96 -36.54
N THR A 275 19.56 -23.37 -35.83
CA THR A 275 20.59 -22.50 -36.41
C THR A 275 21.63 -23.26 -37.25
N ARG A 276 21.85 -24.56 -37.02
CA ARG A 276 22.78 -25.38 -37.84
C ARG A 276 22.19 -25.91 -39.14
N ARG A 277 20.86 -25.86 -39.34
CA ARG A 277 20.22 -26.30 -40.59
C ARG A 277 20.03 -25.18 -41.61
N ARG A 278 20.39 -23.94 -41.25
CA ARG A 278 20.23 -22.75 -42.10
C ARG A 278 21.54 -22.12 -42.57
N GLY A 279 22.67 -22.82 -42.38
CA GLY A 279 23.97 -22.49 -42.97
C GLY A 279 24.49 -23.69 -43.72
#